data_AF-A0A2W0B646-F1
#
_entry.id   AF-A0A2W0B646-F1
#
_cell.length_a   1.000
_cell.length_b   1.000
_cell.length_c   1.000
_cell.angle_alpha   90.00
_cell.angle_beta   90.00
_cell.angle_gamma   90.00
#
_symmetry.space_group_name_H-M   'P 1'
#
loop_
_entity.id
_entity.type
_entity.pdbx_description
1 polymer ?
#
loop_
_entity_poly.entity_id
_entity_poly.type
_entity_poly.pdbx_seq_one_letter_code
_entity_poly.pdbx_strand_id
1 'polypeptide(L)'
;NATIGVDGSVIERIEGLKSLTVIVRAGRAKRRYKAVKSAHPKDLVFQSVKDGKPMRDNNVLVRFIKPAARKLGIEFVNWRSLRTSYATWLIEAGANPKDVQGQMRHSRIATTMDIYAQFVPEPQQRAISKMSAMVQQRLAAKHTGEALASQTIQ
;
A
#
# COMPACT_ATOMS: atom_id res chain seq x y z
N ASN A 1 3.36 12.98 17.44
CA ASN A 1 3.82 12.20 16.26
C ASN A 1 4.28 10.83 16.69
N ALA A 2 3.40 9.82 16.70
CA ALA A 2 3.83 8.44 16.93
C ALA A 2 4.50 7.90 15.66
N THR A 3 5.68 7.28 15.75
CA THR A 3 6.34 6.62 14.62
C THR A 3 5.51 5.41 14.19
N ILE A 4 5.21 5.31 12.90
CA ILE A 4 4.54 4.15 12.31
C ILE A 4 5.63 3.19 11.85
N GLY A 5 5.60 1.93 12.29
CA GLY A 5 6.44 0.91 11.67
C GLY A 5 6.07 0.78 10.19
N VAL A 6 7.04 0.84 9.29
CA VAL A 6 6.83 0.61 7.87
C VAL A 6 7.99 -0.26 7.39
N ASP A 7 7.72 -1.19 6.48
CA ASP A 7 8.75 -2.04 5.90
C ASP A 7 9.80 -1.22 5.14
N GLY A 8 11.07 -1.60 5.23
CA GLY A 8 12.18 -0.89 4.57
C GLY A 8 11.98 -0.75 3.05
N SER A 9 11.41 -1.78 2.41
CA SER A 9 11.13 -1.75 0.96
C SER A 9 10.15 -0.64 0.56
N VAL A 10 9.25 -0.24 1.45
CA VAL A 10 8.33 0.87 1.19
C VAL A 10 9.05 2.21 1.29
N ILE A 11 9.99 2.35 2.24
CA ILE A 11 10.82 3.55 2.38
C ILE A 11 11.68 3.72 1.13
N GLU A 12 12.35 2.66 0.69
CA GLU A 12 13.16 2.66 -0.54
C GLU A 12 12.34 3.06 -1.77
N ARG A 13 11.10 2.55 -1.88
CA ARG A 13 10.20 2.92 -2.97
C ARG A 13 9.80 4.40 -2.92
N ILE A 14 9.55 4.95 -1.74
CA ILE A 14 9.24 6.37 -1.56
C ILE A 14 10.43 7.24 -1.95
N GLU A 15 11.64 6.87 -1.52
CA GLU A 15 12.87 7.57 -1.90
C GLU A 15 13.10 7.49 -3.41
N GLY A 16 12.83 6.35 -4.04
CA GLY A 16 12.88 6.18 -5.50
C GLY A 16 11.93 7.10 -6.28
N LEU A 17 10.83 7.58 -5.68
CA LEU A 17 9.94 8.53 -6.36
C LEU A 17 10.63 9.87 -6.66
N LYS A 18 11.69 10.24 -5.91
CA LYS A 18 12.40 11.51 -6.09
C LYS A 18 13.13 11.60 -7.44
N SER A 19 13.58 10.47 -7.98
CA SER A 19 14.25 10.38 -9.28
C SER A 19 13.32 9.95 -10.41
N LEU A 20 12.11 9.47 -10.10
CA LEU A 20 11.17 8.96 -11.09
C LEU A 20 10.64 10.08 -11.99
N THR A 21 10.64 9.82 -13.31
CA THR A 21 9.96 10.66 -14.29
C THR A 21 8.79 9.90 -14.92
N VAL A 22 7.68 10.60 -15.10
CA VAL A 22 6.44 10.05 -15.64
C VAL A 22 6.02 10.80 -16.90
N ILE A 23 5.47 10.06 -17.85
CA ILE A 23 4.96 10.62 -19.10
C ILE A 23 3.46 10.83 -18.95
N VAL A 24 3.02 12.07 -19.05
CA VAL A 24 1.59 12.43 -18.98
C VAL A 24 1.13 12.92 -20.35
N ARG A 25 -0.04 12.43 -20.77
CA ARG A 25 -0.69 12.88 -22.00
C ARG A 25 -1.31 14.26 -21.77
N ALA A 26 -0.87 15.25 -22.53
CA ALA A 26 -1.34 16.63 -22.52
C ALA A 26 -2.01 16.93 -23.88
N GLY A 27 -3.28 16.54 -24.02
CA GLY A 27 -4.00 16.61 -25.29
C GLY A 27 -3.42 15.63 -26.33
N ARG A 28 -2.90 16.18 -27.43
CA ARG A 28 -2.24 15.41 -28.50
C ARG A 28 -0.76 15.13 -28.23
N ALA A 29 -0.13 15.83 -27.28
CA ALA A 29 1.29 15.68 -26.96
C ALA A 29 1.52 14.82 -25.71
N LYS A 30 2.72 14.22 -25.59
CA LYS A 30 3.21 13.56 -24.38
C LYS A 30 4.25 14.46 -23.71
N ARG A 31 4.10 14.73 -22.42
CA ARG A 31 5.04 15.56 -21.65
C ARG A 31 5.67 14.74 -20.52
N ARG A 32 6.97 14.92 -20.32
CA ARG A 32 7.72 14.31 -19.20
C ARG A 32 7.65 15.23 -17.99
N TYR A 33 7.31 14.66 -16.85
CA TYR A 33 7.26 15.35 -15.56
C TYR A 33 8.04 14.54 -14.52
N LYS A 34 8.67 15.21 -13.55
CA LYS A 34 9.15 14.54 -12.34
C LYS A 34 7.95 14.09 -11.51
N ALA A 35 8.01 12.89 -10.95
CA ALA A 35 6.95 12.36 -10.09
C ALA A 35 6.82 13.16 -8.79
N VAL A 36 7.95 13.60 -8.25
CA VAL A 36 8.06 14.49 -7.08
C VAL A 36 8.64 15.81 -7.53
N LYS A 37 7.98 16.93 -7.21
CA LYS A 37 8.48 18.26 -7.57
C LYS A 37 9.39 18.86 -6.51
N SER A 38 9.07 18.65 -5.24
CA SER A 38 9.86 19.09 -4.10
C SER A 38 9.90 18.00 -3.01
N ALA A 39 10.99 17.91 -2.26
CA ALA A 39 11.22 16.83 -1.28
C ALA A 39 11.71 17.37 0.07
N HIS A 40 11.32 18.59 0.44
CA HIS A 40 11.64 19.14 1.75
C HIS A 40 10.91 18.36 2.86
N PRO A 41 11.38 18.41 4.12
CA PRO A 41 10.80 17.60 5.21
C PRO A 41 9.31 17.81 5.48
N LYS A 42 8.73 18.95 5.05
CA LYS A 42 7.31 19.29 5.22
C LYS A 42 6.50 19.14 3.92
N ASP A 43 7.13 18.68 2.85
CA ASP A 43 6.47 18.52 1.56
C ASP A 43 5.63 17.24 1.49
N LEU A 44 4.70 17.21 0.54
CA LEU A 44 3.84 16.07 0.32
C LEU A 44 4.60 14.93 -0.34
N VAL A 45 4.43 13.71 0.17
CA VAL A 45 4.96 12.51 -0.50
C VAL A 45 4.24 12.26 -1.83
N PHE A 46 2.92 12.46 -1.85
CA PHE A 46 2.07 12.22 -3.02
C PHE A 46 1.59 13.54 -3.64
N GLN A 47 2.42 14.09 -4.53
CA GLN A 47 2.15 15.33 -5.25
C GLN A 47 1.48 15.07 -6.60
N SER A 48 0.59 15.98 -7.00
CA SER A 48 0.09 16.05 -8.37
C SER A 48 1.26 16.34 -9.31
N VAL A 49 1.52 15.43 -10.24
CA VAL A 49 2.58 15.53 -11.25
C VAL A 49 2.52 16.86 -12.03
N LYS A 50 1.31 17.40 -12.24
CA LYS A 50 1.10 18.64 -12.99
C LYS A 50 1.38 19.88 -12.15
N ASP A 51 0.79 19.96 -10.95
CA ASP A 51 0.68 21.21 -10.19
C ASP A 51 1.40 21.19 -8.83
N GLY A 52 1.98 20.06 -8.39
CA GLY A 52 2.61 19.90 -7.07
C GLY A 52 1.62 19.86 -5.89
N LYS A 53 0.33 20.10 -6.15
CA LYS A 53 -0.76 20.10 -5.16
C LYS A 53 -1.05 18.68 -4.62
N PRO A 54 -1.73 18.55 -3.47
CA PRO A 54 -2.18 17.25 -2.96
C PRO A 54 -2.92 16.45 -4.03
N MET A 55 -2.50 15.20 -4.23
CA MET A 55 -3.20 14.29 -5.13
C MET A 55 -4.60 13.99 -4.59
N ARG A 56 -5.62 14.10 -5.44
CA ARG A 56 -6.99 13.74 -5.08
C ARG A 56 -7.11 12.22 -4.99
N ASP A 57 -7.45 11.72 -3.81
CA ASP A 57 -7.67 10.31 -3.50
C ASP A 57 -8.70 9.66 -4.44
N ASN A 58 -9.85 10.30 -4.69
CA ASN A 58 -10.89 9.73 -5.53
C ASN A 58 -10.43 9.55 -6.98
N ASN A 59 -9.57 10.43 -7.49
CA ASN A 59 -9.00 10.27 -8.83
C ASN A 59 -8.10 9.04 -8.91
N VAL A 60 -7.32 8.75 -7.86
CA VAL A 60 -6.47 7.56 -7.79
C VAL A 60 -7.33 6.30 -7.78
N LEU A 61 -8.37 6.31 -6.94
CA LEU A 61 -9.28 5.19 -6.79
C LEU A 61 -9.99 4.86 -8.12
N VAL A 62 -10.59 5.85 -8.75
CA VAL A 62 -11.43 5.65 -9.94
C VAL A 62 -10.58 5.36 -11.20
N ARG A 63 -9.43 6.02 -11.36
CA ARG A 63 -8.65 5.92 -12.62
C ARG A 63 -7.63 4.79 -12.62
N PHE A 64 -7.16 4.34 -11.46
CA PHE A 64 -6.08 3.35 -11.38
C PHE A 64 -6.49 2.11 -10.59
N ILE A 65 -7.03 2.27 -9.38
CA ILE A 65 -7.31 1.13 -8.49
C ILE A 65 -8.51 0.32 -8.97
N LYS A 66 -9.66 0.94 -9.24
CA LYS A 66 -10.87 0.24 -9.72
C LYS A 66 -10.65 -0.47 -11.06
N PRO A 67 -9.98 0.13 -12.07
CA PRO A 67 -9.66 -0.55 -13.31
C PRO A 67 -8.70 -1.74 -13.11
N ALA A 68 -7.70 -1.61 -12.25
CA ALA A 68 -6.81 -2.72 -11.91
C ALA A 68 -7.56 -3.85 -11.19
N ALA A 69 -8.41 -3.52 -10.22
CA ALA A 69 -9.27 -4.48 -9.52
C ALA A 69 -10.17 -5.27 -10.49
N ARG A 70 -10.79 -4.57 -11.45
CA ARG A 70 -11.62 -5.21 -12.49
C ARG A 70 -10.83 -6.19 -13.35
N LYS A 71 -9.59 -5.83 -13.74
CA LYS A 71 -8.70 -6.74 -14.49
C LYS A 71 -8.34 -8.00 -13.70
N LEU A 72 -8.31 -7.90 -12.37
CA LEU A 72 -8.04 -9.00 -11.46
C LEU A 72 -9.30 -9.77 -11.02
N GLY A 73 -10.47 -9.44 -11.57
CA GLY A 73 -11.74 -10.09 -11.21
C GLY A 73 -12.30 -9.68 -9.84
N ILE A 74 -11.83 -8.59 -9.24
CA ILE A 74 -12.32 -8.10 -7.95
C ILE A 74 -13.49 -7.16 -8.20
N GLU A 75 -14.70 -7.57 -7.78
CA GLU A 75 -15.95 -6.84 -8.05
C GLU A 75 -16.03 -5.48 -7.36
N PHE A 76 -15.51 -5.38 -6.13
CA PHE A 76 -15.62 -4.17 -5.31
C PHE A 76 -14.30 -3.82 -4.60
N VAL A 77 -13.79 -2.61 -4.88
CA VAL A 77 -12.63 -2.04 -4.19
C VAL A 77 -12.88 -0.57 -3.85
N ASN A 78 -12.66 -0.24 -2.59
CA ASN A 78 -12.61 1.13 -2.07
C ASN A 78 -11.46 1.28 -1.05
N TRP A 79 -11.19 2.51 -0.60
CA TRP A 79 -10.13 2.78 0.38
C TRP A 79 -10.33 2.08 1.73
N ARG A 80 -11.59 1.95 2.17
CA ARG A 80 -11.95 1.22 3.39
C ARG A 80 -11.64 -0.27 3.25
N SER A 81 -12.00 -0.89 2.12
CA SER A 81 -11.72 -2.30 1.83
C SER A 81 -10.22 -2.59 1.86
N LEU A 82 -9.40 -1.76 1.20
CA LEU A 82 -7.94 -1.89 1.24
C LEU A 82 -7.40 -1.80 2.69
N ARG A 83 -7.94 -0.86 3.47
CA ARG A 83 -7.58 -0.69 4.88
C ARG A 83 -8.03 -1.86 5.76
N THR A 84 -9.22 -2.41 5.53
CA THR A 84 -9.71 -3.60 6.23
C THR A 84 -8.85 -4.82 5.88
N SER A 85 -8.52 -5.02 4.61
CA SER A 85 -7.63 -6.10 4.17
C SER A 85 -6.24 -6.00 4.81
N TYR A 86 -5.69 -4.79 4.95
CA TYR A 86 -4.43 -4.58 5.67
C TYR A 86 -4.50 -5.04 7.13
N ALA A 87 -5.59 -4.75 7.84
CA ALA A 87 -5.79 -5.21 9.21
C ALA A 87 -5.87 -6.74 9.29
N THR A 88 -6.63 -7.35 8.39
CA THR A 88 -6.76 -8.81 8.29
C THR A 88 -5.42 -9.48 8.03
N TRP A 89 -4.60 -8.97 7.10
CA TRP A 89 -3.28 -9.54 6.81
C TRP A 89 -2.27 -9.35 7.94
N LEU A 90 -2.35 -8.27 8.71
CA LEU A 90 -1.54 -8.12 9.91
C LEU A 90 -1.89 -9.18 10.96
N ILE A 91 -3.18 -9.41 11.19
CA ILE A 91 -3.65 -10.46 12.12
C ILE A 91 -3.19 -11.83 11.63
N GLU A 92 -3.33 -12.11 10.33
CA GLU A 92 -2.88 -13.37 9.72
C GLU A 92 -1.36 -13.57 9.83
N ALA A 93 -0.58 -12.49 9.74
CA ALA A 93 0.87 -12.51 9.95
C ALA A 93 1.29 -12.70 11.42
N GLY A 94 0.33 -12.89 12.33
CA GLY A 94 0.54 -13.10 13.76
C GLY A 94 0.79 -11.81 14.55
N ALA A 95 0.36 -10.65 14.03
CA ALA A 95 0.43 -9.40 14.78
C ALA A 95 -0.56 -9.43 15.95
N ASN A 96 -0.13 -8.94 17.11
CA ASN A 96 -1.08 -8.78 18.22
C ASN A 96 -2.11 -7.71 17.83
N PRO A 97 -3.40 -7.93 18.16
CA PRO A 97 -4.46 -6.99 17.83
C PRO A 97 -4.21 -5.54 18.30
N LYS A 98 -3.42 -5.32 19.37
CA LYS A 98 -2.99 -3.99 19.82
C LYS A 98 -1.94 -3.33 18.92
N ASP A 99 -1.05 -4.11 18.33
CA ASP A 99 -0.06 -3.60 17.38
C ASP A 99 -0.74 -3.18 16.08
N VAL A 100 -1.76 -3.94 15.67
CA VAL A 100 -2.67 -3.60 14.56
C VAL A 100 -3.44 -2.31 14.88
N GLN A 101 -3.97 -2.16 16.09
CA GLN A 101 -4.63 -0.92 16.53
C GLN A 101 -3.67 0.26 16.48
N GLY A 102 -2.44 0.10 16.98
CA GLY A 102 -1.39 1.11 16.93
C GLY A 102 -1.04 1.51 15.50
N GLN A 103 -0.97 0.55 14.58
CA GLN A 103 -0.72 0.78 13.15
C GLN A 103 -1.86 1.56 12.50
N MET A 104 -3.09 1.16 12.79
CA MET A 104 -4.27 1.78 12.23
C MET A 104 -4.60 3.14 12.86
N ARG A 105 -4.02 3.49 14.03
CA ARG A 105 -4.35 4.72 14.78
C ARG A 105 -5.85 4.87 15.05
N HIS A 106 -6.54 3.77 15.38
CA HIS A 106 -7.94 3.84 15.77
C HIS A 106 -8.07 4.45 17.17
N SER A 107 -8.80 5.56 17.30
CA SER A 107 -9.09 6.19 18.61
C SER A 107 -10.12 5.41 19.43
N ARG A 108 -10.92 4.53 18.80
CA ARG A 108 -11.90 3.66 19.46
C ARG A 108 -11.78 2.21 18.98
N ILE A 109 -11.76 1.30 19.96
CA ILE A 109 -11.63 -0.16 19.84
C ILE A 109 -12.98 -0.87 19.67
N ALA A 110 -14.06 -0.10 19.49
CA ALA A 110 -15.43 -0.47 19.83
C ALA A 110 -16.11 -1.52 18.92
N THR A 111 -15.36 -2.45 18.33
CA THR A 111 -15.99 -3.66 17.76
C THR A 111 -15.19 -4.94 17.93
N THR A 112 -14.07 -5.01 18.66
CA THR A 112 -13.41 -6.33 18.79
C THR A 112 -12.51 -6.59 20.02
N MET A 113 -12.30 -5.68 20.99
CA MET A 113 -11.05 -5.87 21.77
C MET A 113 -10.88 -5.20 23.14
N ASP A 114 -11.82 -5.35 24.07
CA ASP A 114 -11.59 -4.86 25.46
C ASP A 114 -10.67 -5.74 26.34
N ILE A 115 -10.00 -6.79 25.83
CA ILE A 115 -9.37 -7.79 26.72
C ILE A 115 -7.85 -8.04 26.55
N TYR A 116 -7.12 -7.58 25.52
CA TYR A 116 -5.74 -8.10 25.37
C TYR A 116 -4.62 -7.09 25.08
N ALA A 117 -3.69 -7.07 26.06
CA ALA A 117 -2.24 -6.89 25.98
C ALA A 117 -1.67 -5.46 26.01
N GLN A 118 -0.43 -5.35 26.50
CA GLN A 118 0.34 -4.12 26.64
C GLN A 118 1.06 -3.75 25.33
N PHE A 119 1.35 -2.46 25.15
CA PHE A 119 1.86 -1.85 23.91
C PHE A 119 3.39 -2.01 23.84
N VAL A 120 3.94 -2.55 22.74
CA VAL A 120 5.40 -2.52 22.49
C VAL A 120 5.65 -2.18 21.00
N PRO A 121 6.47 -1.17 20.66
CA PRO A 121 6.73 -0.74 19.27
C PRO A 121 7.49 -1.74 18.39
N GLU A 122 8.39 -2.56 18.95
CA GLU A 122 9.19 -3.52 18.18
C GLU A 122 8.38 -4.65 17.51
N PRO A 123 7.39 -5.28 18.18
CA PRO A 123 6.47 -6.22 17.54
C PRO A 123 5.85 -5.71 16.24
N GLN A 124 5.60 -4.41 16.14
CA GLN A 124 4.89 -3.80 15.03
C GLN A 124 5.70 -3.87 13.72
N GLN A 125 7.00 -3.54 13.77
CA GLN A 125 7.87 -3.66 12.60
C GLN A 125 8.05 -5.12 12.20
N ARG A 126 8.24 -6.02 13.17
CA ARG A 126 8.34 -7.47 12.90
C ARG A 126 7.08 -8.02 12.24
N ALA A 127 5.89 -7.60 12.70
CA ALA A 127 4.61 -7.98 12.10
C ALA A 127 4.48 -7.50 10.65
N ILE A 128 4.89 -6.27 10.36
CA ILE A 128 4.85 -5.71 9.01
C ILE A 128 5.81 -6.42 8.07
N SER A 129 7.04 -6.70 8.52
CA SER A 129 8.01 -7.42 7.70
C SER A 129 7.57 -8.87 7.44
N LYS A 130 6.97 -9.54 8.44
CA LYS A 130 6.33 -10.86 8.24
C LYS A 130 5.18 -10.81 7.22
N MET A 131 4.31 -9.81 7.33
CA MET A 131 3.23 -9.59 6.37
C MET A 131 3.78 -9.35 4.95
N SER A 132 4.82 -8.52 4.83
CA SER A 132 5.50 -8.26 3.55
C SER A 132 6.04 -9.56 2.94
N ALA A 133 6.74 -10.38 3.72
CA ALA A 133 7.26 -11.68 3.29
C ALA A 133 6.14 -12.65 2.85
N MET A 134 5.04 -12.73 3.62
CA MET A 134 3.88 -13.55 3.27
C MET A 134 3.25 -13.13 1.93
N VAL A 135 3.13 -11.82 1.69
CA VAL A 135 2.62 -11.31 0.40
C VAL A 135 3.57 -11.69 -0.74
N GLN A 136 4.88 -11.55 -0.57
CA GLN A 136 5.85 -11.93 -1.61
C GLN A 136 5.80 -13.43 -1.92
N GLN A 137 5.69 -14.29 -0.89
CA GLN A 137 5.55 -15.73 -1.08
C GLN A 137 4.28 -16.09 -1.86
N ARG A 138 3.14 -15.46 -1.54
CA ARG A 138 1.86 -15.67 -2.24
C ARG A 138 1.92 -15.19 -3.69
N LEU A 139 2.60 -14.08 -3.95
CA LEU A 139 2.83 -13.59 -5.31
C LEU A 139 3.70 -14.58 -6.09
N ALA A 140 4.82 -15.03 -5.53
CA ALA A 140 5.69 -16.01 -6.18
C ALA A 140 4.94 -17.31 -6.53
N ALA A 141 4.15 -17.85 -5.59
CA ALA A 141 3.35 -19.05 -5.82
C ALA A 141 2.32 -18.89 -6.96
N LYS A 142 1.69 -17.71 -7.09
CA LYS A 142 0.78 -17.42 -8.22
C LYS A 142 1.49 -17.41 -9.56
N HIS A 143 2.67 -16.79 -9.64
CA HIS A 143 3.43 -16.72 -10.90
C HIS A 143 3.94 -18.10 -11.34
N THR A 144 4.33 -18.96 -10.38
CA THR A 144 4.71 -20.35 -10.69
C THR A 144 3.51 -21.18 -11.18
N GLY A 145 2.32 -20.96 -10.60
CA GLY A 145 1.09 -21.63 -11.04
C GLY A 145 0.63 -21.22 -12.45
N GLU A 146 0.74 -19.93 -12.81
CA GLU A 146 0.42 -19.43 -14.15
C GLU A 146 1.43 -19.89 -15.22
N ALA A 147 2.71 -20.01 -14.86
CA ALA A 147 3.77 -20.51 -15.74
C ALA A 147 3.61 -22.01 -16.06
N LEU A 148 3.22 -22.83 -15.07
CA LEU A 148 2.94 -24.25 -15.27
C LEU A 148 1.65 -24.48 -16.07
N ALA A 149 0.60 -23.69 -15.82
CA ALA A 149 -0.64 -23.76 -16.60
C ALA A 149 -0.46 -23.38 -18.08
N SER A 150 0.53 -22.54 -18.40
CA SER A 150 0.85 -22.16 -19.79
C SER A 150 1.68 -23.22 -20.53
N GLN A 151 2.33 -24.15 -19.82
CA GLN A 151 3.13 -25.24 -20.42
C GLN A 151 2.31 -26.51 -20.71
N THR A 152 1.09 -26.64 -20.17
CA THR A 152 0.22 -27.83 -20.37
C THR A 152 -0.73 -27.69 -21.58
N ILE A 153 -0.70 -26.57 -22.32
CA ILE A 153 -1.59 -26.32 -23.47
C ILE A 153 -0.84 -26.45 -24.83
N GLN A 154 0.36 -27.05 -24.85
CA GLN A 154 1.00 -27.52 -26.08
C GLN A 154 1.06 -29.05 -26.09
#